data_AF-A0A848KFW5-F1
#
_entry.id   AF-A0A848KFW5-F1
#
_cell.length_a   1.000
_cell.length_b   1.000
_cell.length_c   1.000
_cell.angle_alpha   90.00
_cell.angle_beta   90.00
_cell.angle_gamma   90.00
#
_symmetry.space_group_name_H-M   'P 1'
#
loop_
_entity.id
_entity.type
_entity.pdbx_description
1 polymer ?
#
loop_
_entity_poly.entity_id
_entity_poly.type
_entity_poly.pdbx_seq_one_letter_code
_entity_poly.pdbx_strand_id
1 'polypeptide(L)'
;MDVTTVVLFPVRAAFVTADSALMVAEGSLAMTRSVISAQAALLKVNTDTSVGAQIGFAGRMSTLMAEDRALGQSLRPGGPLDRFLQRGGVADRLTARDGPLDRLLAPDGPIERLFEPGGIVDRSLEPGGFVDRLVAPNGTLERLTARGGIIETLVAEQGAIERVVGVADQVVSLTNVMASLAPNLDRFNRSVDALQEQTARLTELAARFPPGRWLRRSPSEPQV
;
A
#
# COMPACT_ATOMS: atom_id res chain seq x y z
N MET A 1 -26.72 -14.87 -41.72
CA MET A 1 -25.61 -14.43 -40.86
C MET A 1 -25.10 -13.13 -41.43
N ASP A 2 -25.07 -12.09 -40.60
CA ASP A 2 -25.03 -10.69 -41.04
C ASP A 2 -23.60 -10.27 -41.41
N VAL A 3 -23.38 -9.95 -42.69
CA VAL A 3 -22.06 -9.60 -43.26
C VAL A 3 -21.64 -8.16 -42.92
N THR A 4 -22.54 -7.35 -42.38
CA THR A 4 -22.26 -5.96 -41.98
C THR A 4 -21.48 -5.86 -40.67
N THR A 5 -21.57 -6.86 -39.79
CA THR A 5 -20.88 -6.85 -38.49
C THR A 5 -19.39 -7.21 -38.56
N VAL A 6 -18.95 -7.88 -39.63
CA VAL A 6 -17.53 -8.28 -39.80
C VAL A 6 -16.68 -7.14 -40.38
N VAL A 7 -17.27 -6.23 -41.15
CA VAL A 7 -16.54 -5.14 -41.82
C VAL A 7 -16.28 -3.94 -40.90
N LEU A 8 -17.09 -3.74 -39.85
CA LEU A 8 -16.97 -2.57 -38.96
C LEU A 8 -16.15 -2.80 -37.67
N PHE A 9 -15.67 -4.02 -37.43
CA PHE A 9 -14.85 -4.35 -36.25
C PHE A 9 -13.51 -3.58 -36.15
N PRO A 10 -12.71 -3.40 -37.24
CA PRO A 10 -11.41 -2.74 -37.13
C PRO A 10 -11.52 -1.23 -36.87
N VAL A 11 -12.60 -0.57 -37.30
CA VAL A 11 -12.77 0.89 -37.11
C VAL A 11 -13.04 1.24 -35.65
N ARG A 12 -13.83 0.41 -34.92
CA ARG A 12 -14.05 0.60 -33.47
C ARG A 12 -12.82 0.29 -32.63
N ALA A 13 -12.05 -0.74 -33.02
CA ALA A 13 -10.77 -1.06 -32.36
C ALA A 13 -9.72 0.04 -32.56
N ALA A 14 -9.71 0.68 -33.75
CA ALA A 14 -8.84 1.82 -34.04
C ALA A 14 -9.25 3.11 -33.28
N PHE A 15 -10.55 3.34 -33.06
CA PHE A 15 -11.03 4.49 -32.29
C PHE A 15 -10.74 4.38 -30.78
N VAL A 16 -10.82 3.18 -30.19
CA VAL A 16 -10.51 2.95 -28.76
C VAL A 16 -9.00 3.03 -28.48
N THR A 17 -8.17 2.64 -29.44
CA THR A 17 -6.71 2.84 -29.37
C THR A 17 -6.32 4.31 -29.58
N ALA A 18 -7.05 5.06 -30.41
CA ALA A 18 -6.88 6.51 -30.52
C ALA A 18 -7.29 7.25 -29.24
N ASP A 19 -8.37 6.85 -28.57
CA ASP A 19 -8.87 7.46 -27.33
C ASP A 19 -7.90 7.24 -26.15
N SER A 20 -7.29 6.05 -26.07
CA SER A 20 -6.25 5.75 -25.06
C SER A 20 -4.94 6.49 -25.32
N ALA A 21 -4.53 6.67 -26.58
CA ALA A 21 -3.38 7.51 -26.94
C ALA A 21 -3.65 9.00 -26.63
N LEU A 22 -4.89 9.47 -26.83
CA LEU A 22 -5.29 10.84 -26.49
C LEU A 22 -5.31 11.05 -24.97
N MET A 23 -5.75 10.06 -24.19
CA MET A 23 -5.71 10.13 -22.72
C MET A 23 -4.29 10.17 -22.17
N VAL A 24 -3.34 9.45 -22.78
CA VAL A 24 -1.91 9.52 -22.44
C VAL A 24 -1.32 10.88 -22.85
N ALA A 25 -1.70 11.40 -24.01
CA ALA A 25 -1.30 12.74 -24.45
C ALA A 25 -1.87 13.83 -23.53
N GLU A 26 -3.13 13.73 -23.11
CA GLU A 26 -3.77 14.62 -22.13
C GLU A 26 -3.12 14.50 -20.75
N GLY A 27 -2.73 13.29 -20.32
CA GLY A 27 -1.94 13.07 -19.12
C GLY A 27 -0.60 13.78 -19.18
N SER A 28 0.09 13.71 -20.32
CA SER A 28 1.36 14.41 -20.54
C SER A 28 1.19 15.93 -20.58
N LEU A 29 0.08 16.43 -21.15
CA LEU A 29 -0.24 17.85 -21.21
C LEU A 29 -0.68 18.38 -19.84
N ALA A 30 -1.38 17.58 -19.04
CA ALA A 30 -1.74 17.89 -17.66
C ALA A 30 -0.49 17.94 -16.77
N MET A 31 0.44 17.00 -16.94
CA MET A 31 1.75 17.03 -16.28
C MET A 31 2.57 18.24 -16.73
N THR A 32 2.60 18.54 -18.02
CA THR A 32 3.30 19.71 -18.57
C THR A 32 2.68 21.01 -18.05
N ARG A 33 1.35 21.12 -18.01
CA ARG A 33 0.64 22.25 -17.40
C ARG A 33 0.87 22.31 -15.89
N SER A 34 0.98 21.19 -15.19
CA SER A 34 1.31 21.13 -13.77
C SER A 34 2.73 21.64 -13.51
N VAL A 35 3.70 21.21 -14.33
CA VAL A 35 5.09 21.67 -14.26
C VAL A 35 5.23 23.14 -14.67
N ILE A 36 4.52 23.58 -15.72
CA ILE A 36 4.49 24.99 -16.15
C ILE A 36 3.77 25.85 -15.12
N SER A 37 2.68 25.38 -14.49
CA SER A 37 2.00 26.13 -13.42
C SER A 37 2.79 26.12 -12.11
N ALA A 38 3.54 25.05 -11.81
CA ALA A 38 4.48 25.01 -10.70
C ALA A 38 5.68 25.94 -10.97
N GLN A 39 6.24 25.94 -12.18
CA GLN A 39 7.30 26.88 -12.58
C GLN A 39 6.80 28.31 -12.67
N ALA A 40 5.57 28.55 -13.13
CA ALA A 40 4.95 29.87 -13.12
C ALA A 40 4.63 30.31 -11.69
N ALA A 41 4.22 29.40 -10.79
CA ALA A 41 4.05 29.69 -9.37
C ALA A 41 5.40 29.99 -8.70
N LEU A 42 6.48 29.32 -9.09
CA LEU A 42 7.84 29.57 -8.59
C LEU A 42 8.44 30.86 -9.18
N LEU A 43 8.23 31.15 -10.47
CA LEU A 43 8.60 32.42 -11.10
C LEU A 43 7.83 33.57 -10.46
N LYS A 44 6.53 33.37 -10.19
CA LYS A 44 5.68 34.35 -9.51
C LYS A 44 6.01 34.49 -8.03
N VAL A 45 6.54 33.44 -7.38
CA VAL A 45 7.14 33.48 -6.02
C VAL A 45 8.41 34.32 -6.00
N ASN A 46 9.18 34.35 -7.09
CA ASN A 46 10.38 35.18 -7.20
C ASN A 46 10.06 36.66 -7.49
N THR A 47 8.88 36.97 -8.06
CA THR A 47 8.43 38.35 -8.28
C THR A 47 7.54 38.90 -7.16
N ASP A 48 6.86 38.03 -6.41
CA ASP A 48 5.92 38.39 -5.33
C ASP A 48 6.39 37.89 -3.96
N THR A 49 7.64 38.16 -3.59
CA THR A 49 8.15 37.95 -2.22
C THR A 49 7.49 38.86 -1.17
N SER A 50 6.42 39.60 -1.50
CA SER A 50 5.92 40.68 -0.66
C SER A 50 4.68 40.37 0.17
N VAL A 51 3.68 39.60 -0.29
CA VAL A 51 2.47 39.36 0.52
C VAL A 51 1.81 38.01 0.19
N GLY A 52 1.76 37.61 -1.08
CA GLY A 52 1.08 36.37 -1.52
C GLY A 52 1.75 35.08 -1.03
N ALA A 53 3.08 35.03 -0.98
CA ALA A 53 3.80 33.87 -0.44
C ALA A 53 3.60 33.70 1.08
N GLN A 54 3.50 34.82 1.81
CA GLN A 54 3.22 34.83 3.25
C GLN A 54 1.78 34.40 3.55
N ILE A 55 0.81 34.87 2.75
CA ILE A 55 -0.60 34.43 2.84
C ILE A 55 -0.75 32.95 2.46
N GLY A 56 -0.04 32.48 1.43
CA GLY A 56 -0.03 31.07 1.03
C GLY A 56 0.65 30.15 2.04
N PHE A 57 1.72 30.61 2.69
CA PHE A 57 2.37 29.89 3.79
C PHE A 57 1.47 29.83 5.02
N ALA A 58 0.83 30.94 5.39
CA ALA A 58 -0.13 30.98 6.50
C ALA A 58 -1.32 30.04 6.26
N GLY A 59 -1.86 29.97 5.03
CA GLY A 59 -2.92 29.03 4.65
C GLY A 59 -2.48 27.57 4.69
N ARG A 60 -1.24 27.26 4.32
CA ARG A 60 -0.68 25.90 4.47
C ARG A 60 -0.43 25.55 5.93
N MET A 61 0.08 26.48 6.73
CA MET A 61 0.29 26.30 8.16
C MET A 61 -1.05 26.09 8.88
N SER A 62 -2.08 26.86 8.57
CA SER A 62 -3.42 26.67 9.13
C SER A 62 -4.04 25.32 8.71
N THR A 63 -3.79 24.88 7.48
CA THR A 63 -4.22 23.55 7.01
C THR A 63 -3.49 22.42 7.71
N LEU A 64 -2.22 22.60 8.07
CA LEU A 64 -1.44 21.61 8.82
C LEU A 64 -1.81 21.58 10.31
N MET A 65 -2.10 22.76 10.89
CA MET A 65 -2.53 22.94 12.27
C MET A 65 -4.02 22.64 12.49
N ALA A 66 -4.78 22.32 11.42
CA ALA A 66 -6.15 21.86 11.55
C ALA A 66 -6.21 20.55 12.35
N GLU A 67 -7.14 20.47 13.28
CA GLU A 67 -7.20 19.43 14.32
C GLU A 67 -7.38 18.00 13.77
N ASP A 68 -7.97 17.88 12.56
CA ASP A 68 -8.21 16.63 11.82
C ASP A 68 -7.06 16.23 10.85
N ARG A 69 -5.96 16.99 10.82
CA ARG A 69 -4.81 16.74 9.94
C ARG A 69 -3.60 16.22 10.73
N ALA A 70 -2.51 15.90 10.03
CA ALA A 70 -1.37 15.19 10.61
C ALA A 70 -0.77 15.82 11.88
N LEU A 71 -0.68 17.17 11.98
CA LEU A 71 -0.19 17.81 13.20
C LEU A 71 -1.28 17.91 14.28
N GLY A 72 -2.52 18.21 13.89
CA GLY A 72 -3.68 18.15 14.80
C GLY A 72 -3.81 16.80 15.49
N GLN A 73 -3.81 15.71 14.73
CA GLN A 73 -3.93 14.35 15.25
C GLN A 73 -2.75 13.92 16.12
N SER A 74 -1.55 14.44 15.87
CA SER A 74 -0.36 14.08 16.63
C SER A 74 -0.21 14.86 17.94
N LEU A 75 -0.73 16.09 17.99
CA LEU A 75 -0.77 16.98 19.16
C LEU A 75 -2.00 16.78 20.05
N ARG A 76 -3.00 16.00 19.61
CA ARG A 76 -4.15 15.64 20.46
C ARG A 76 -3.70 14.91 21.74
N PRO A 77 -4.44 15.04 22.85
CA PRO A 77 -4.17 14.30 24.08
C PRO A 77 -4.07 12.79 23.84
N GLY A 78 -2.94 12.18 24.18
CA GLY A 78 -2.62 10.77 23.92
C GLY A 78 -2.06 10.47 22.52
N GLY A 79 -1.89 11.48 21.68
CA GLY A 79 -1.25 11.39 20.37
C GLY A 79 0.24 11.03 20.45
N PRO A 80 0.88 10.64 19.34
CA PRO A 80 2.31 10.29 19.33
C PRO A 80 3.23 11.44 19.75
N LEU A 81 2.95 12.68 19.31
CA LEU A 81 3.75 13.85 19.73
C LEU A 81 3.41 14.24 21.16
N ASP A 82 2.13 14.19 21.56
CA ASP A 82 1.73 14.46 22.94
C ASP A 82 2.42 13.49 23.92
N ARG A 83 2.45 12.18 23.65
CA ARG A 83 3.20 11.20 24.48
C ARG A 83 4.71 11.38 24.45
N PHE A 84 5.25 11.88 23.35
CA PHE A 84 6.68 12.16 23.23
C PHE A 84 7.09 13.36 24.09
N LEU A 85 6.26 14.42 24.09
CA LEU A 85 6.49 15.69 24.77
C LEU A 85 5.88 15.77 26.18
N GLN A 86 5.02 14.82 26.57
CA GLN A 86 4.44 14.74 27.90
C GLN A 86 5.54 14.63 28.96
N ARG A 87 5.31 15.21 30.15
CA ARG A 87 6.24 15.10 31.28
C ARG A 87 6.55 13.64 31.62
N GLY A 88 7.83 13.29 31.67
CA GLY A 88 8.32 11.92 31.85
C GLY A 88 8.21 11.01 30.62
N GLY A 89 7.83 11.59 29.48
CA GLY A 89 7.79 10.97 28.16
C GLY A 89 9.19 10.74 27.56
N VAL A 90 9.23 10.36 26.29
CA VAL A 90 10.48 9.98 25.63
C VAL A 90 11.42 11.17 25.51
N ALA A 91 10.92 12.37 25.19
CA ALA A 91 11.74 13.58 25.13
C ALA A 91 12.39 13.87 26.49
N ASP A 92 11.59 13.91 27.57
CA ASP A 92 12.05 14.16 28.93
C ASP A 92 13.08 13.13 29.42
N ARG A 93 12.95 11.85 29.04
CA ARG A 93 13.92 10.81 29.40
C ARG A 93 15.22 10.92 28.60
N LEU A 94 15.12 11.32 27.35
CA LEU A 94 16.27 11.55 26.49
C LEU A 94 17.07 12.77 26.97
N THR A 95 16.39 13.85 27.37
CA THR A 95 16.97 15.12 27.84
C THR A 95 17.17 15.21 29.36
N ALA A 96 16.81 14.16 30.11
CA ALA A 96 17.09 14.08 31.54
C ALA A 96 18.61 14.19 31.80
N ARG A 97 18.97 14.71 32.97
CA ARG A 97 20.36 14.69 33.46
C ARG A 97 20.85 13.23 33.53
N ASP A 98 22.07 12.99 33.04
CA ASP A 98 22.66 11.67 32.83
C ASP A 98 21.88 10.75 31.88
N GLY A 99 20.93 11.32 31.13
CA GLY A 99 20.18 10.64 30.08
C GLY A 99 21.06 10.28 28.88
N PRO A 100 20.54 9.48 27.93
CA PRO A 100 21.30 9.06 26.77
C PRO A 100 21.77 10.23 25.90
N LEU A 101 20.98 11.31 25.75
CA LEU A 101 21.46 12.51 25.04
C LEU A 101 22.54 13.22 25.84
N ASP A 102 22.36 13.36 27.16
CA ASP A 102 23.35 14.02 28.03
C ASP A 102 24.71 13.28 27.99
N ARG A 103 24.70 11.94 28.00
CA ARG A 103 25.93 11.11 27.84
C ARG A 103 26.53 11.17 26.44
N LEU A 104 25.69 11.34 25.41
CA LEU A 104 26.16 11.48 24.04
C LEU A 104 26.85 12.83 23.82
N LEU A 105 26.30 13.90 24.42
CA LEU A 105 26.78 15.28 24.35
C LEU A 105 27.73 15.66 25.50
N ALA A 106 27.99 14.74 26.43
CA ALA A 106 28.91 14.96 27.54
C ALA A 106 30.33 15.27 27.00
N PRO A 107 31.15 15.97 27.80
CA PRO A 107 32.58 16.12 27.51
C PRO A 107 33.25 14.76 27.30
N ASP A 108 34.06 14.63 26.24
CA ASP A 108 34.67 13.37 25.76
C ASP A 108 33.66 12.30 25.33
N GLY A 109 32.40 12.71 25.11
CA GLY A 109 31.31 11.84 24.68
C GLY A 109 31.53 11.29 23.28
N PRO A 110 30.76 10.27 22.88
CA PRO A 110 30.83 9.68 21.54
C PRO A 110 30.64 10.73 20.43
N ILE A 111 29.80 11.75 20.64
CA ILE A 111 29.61 12.83 19.67
C ILE A 111 30.86 13.71 19.60
N GLU A 112 31.39 14.15 20.74
CA GLU A 112 32.59 15.00 20.73
C GLU A 112 33.77 14.30 20.08
N ARG A 113 34.01 13.01 20.37
CA ARG A 113 35.05 12.19 19.70
C ARG A 113 34.83 11.98 18.20
N LEU A 114 33.58 12.06 17.72
CA LEU A 114 33.28 12.00 16.30
C LEU A 114 33.66 13.30 15.58
N PHE A 115 33.46 14.45 16.25
CA PHE A 115 33.68 15.80 15.75
C PHE A 115 35.03 16.42 16.17
N GLU A 116 35.79 15.74 17.03
CA GLU A 116 37.15 16.13 17.42
C GLU A 116 38.06 16.21 16.18
N PRO A 117 39.04 17.12 16.14
CA PRO A 117 40.00 17.20 15.04
C PRO A 117 40.68 15.85 14.77
N GLY A 118 40.65 15.37 13.51
CA GLY A 118 41.11 14.03 13.13
C GLY A 118 40.15 12.89 13.49
N GLY A 119 38.95 13.20 13.96
CA GLY A 119 37.85 12.29 14.25
C GLY A 119 37.32 11.58 13.00
N ILE A 120 36.28 10.77 13.16
CA ILE A 120 35.68 10.03 12.03
C ILE A 120 34.97 11.01 11.07
N VAL A 121 34.30 12.03 11.61
CA VAL A 121 33.59 13.03 10.78
C VAL A 121 34.60 13.88 10.04
N ASP A 122 35.64 14.37 10.73
CA ASP A 122 36.69 15.20 10.14
C ASP A 122 37.41 14.46 9.00
N ARG A 123 37.89 13.23 9.23
CA ARG A 123 38.52 12.38 8.19
C ARG A 123 37.58 11.98 7.05
N SER A 124 36.27 11.97 7.31
CA SER A 124 35.29 11.69 6.25
C SER A 124 35.05 12.90 5.35
N LEU A 125 35.20 14.12 5.89
CA LEU A 125 35.01 15.41 5.21
C LEU A 125 36.32 15.99 4.65
N GLU A 126 37.47 15.52 5.10
CA GLU A 126 38.78 15.86 4.54
C GLU A 126 38.84 15.56 3.02
N PRO A 127 39.64 16.32 2.24
CA PRO A 127 39.87 16.05 0.83
C PRO A 127 40.37 14.61 0.60
N GLY A 128 39.70 13.86 -0.28
CA GLY A 128 39.96 12.44 -0.52
C GLY A 128 39.37 11.48 0.52
N GLY A 129 38.62 12.01 1.49
CA GLY A 129 37.88 11.28 2.52
C GLY A 129 36.68 10.51 1.97
N PHE A 130 35.91 9.89 2.86
CA PHE A 130 34.77 9.05 2.47
C PHE A 130 33.66 9.83 1.76
N VAL A 131 33.29 11.01 2.27
CA VAL A 131 32.26 11.86 1.66
C VAL A 131 32.73 12.37 0.31
N ASP A 132 34.00 12.77 0.21
CA ASP A 132 34.58 13.24 -1.04
C ASP A 132 34.57 12.12 -2.10
N ARG A 133 34.91 10.87 -1.77
CA ARG A 133 34.81 9.72 -2.70
C ARG A 133 33.38 9.34 -3.08
N LEU A 134 32.40 9.57 -2.19
CA LEU A 134 31.00 9.32 -2.49
C LEU A 134 30.47 10.32 -3.51
N VAL A 135 30.82 11.60 -3.36
CA VAL A 135 30.30 12.74 -4.14
C VAL A 135 31.20 13.09 -5.33
N ALA A 136 32.43 12.60 -5.37
CA ALA A 136 33.36 12.77 -6.47
C ALA A 136 32.76 12.32 -7.82
N PRO A 137 33.28 12.82 -8.95
CA PRO A 137 32.87 12.36 -10.27
C PRO A 137 33.07 10.84 -10.44
N ASN A 138 32.04 10.14 -10.91
CA ASN A 138 31.92 8.68 -10.94
C ASN A 138 31.93 8.01 -9.56
N GLY A 139 31.67 8.79 -8.50
CA GLY A 139 31.54 8.31 -7.14
C GLY A 139 30.34 7.37 -6.98
N THR A 140 30.26 6.74 -5.81
CA THR A 140 29.18 5.77 -5.54
C THR A 140 27.81 6.44 -5.57
N LEU A 141 27.71 7.69 -5.08
CA LEU A 141 26.44 8.42 -5.09
C LEU A 141 25.99 8.68 -6.54
N GLU A 142 26.90 9.20 -7.38
CA GLU A 142 26.60 9.45 -8.79
C GLU A 142 26.23 8.16 -9.53
N ARG A 143 26.91 7.04 -9.28
CA ARG A 143 26.52 5.73 -9.88
C ARG A 143 25.18 5.20 -9.40
N LEU A 144 24.80 5.48 -8.15
CA LEU A 144 23.51 5.08 -7.59
C LEU A 144 22.38 5.93 -8.17
N THR A 145 22.60 7.23 -8.36
CA THR A 145 21.61 8.21 -8.85
C THR A 145 21.67 8.48 -10.35
N ALA A 146 22.68 7.98 -11.06
CA ALA A 146 22.82 8.13 -12.50
C ALA A 146 21.64 7.48 -13.24
N ARG A 147 21.45 7.88 -14.49
CA ARG A 147 20.45 7.24 -15.36
C ARG A 147 20.77 5.77 -15.55
N GLY A 148 19.81 4.88 -15.26
CA GLY A 148 20.01 3.44 -15.22
C GLY A 148 20.80 2.95 -14.00
N GLY A 149 20.97 3.81 -12.99
CA GLY A 149 21.60 3.48 -11.72
C GLY A 149 20.76 2.52 -10.89
N ILE A 150 21.32 2.06 -9.77
CA ILE A 150 20.65 1.08 -8.91
C ILE A 150 19.33 1.63 -8.36
N ILE A 151 19.29 2.90 -7.96
CA ILE A 151 18.07 3.52 -7.41
C ILE A 151 16.99 3.59 -8.48
N GLU A 152 17.32 4.05 -9.67
CA GLU A 152 16.35 4.12 -10.77
C GLU A 152 15.89 2.72 -11.18
N THR A 153 16.77 1.73 -11.24
CA THR A 153 16.40 0.34 -11.57
C THR A 153 15.50 -0.30 -10.52
N LEU A 154 15.70 0.02 -9.24
CA LEU A 154 14.87 -0.47 -8.15
C LEU A 154 13.44 0.11 -8.20
N VAL A 155 13.32 1.38 -8.59
CA VAL A 155 12.06 2.16 -8.61
C VAL A 155 11.38 2.17 -9.98
N ALA A 156 12.09 1.78 -11.05
CA ALA A 156 11.55 1.72 -12.40
C ALA A 156 10.35 0.78 -12.52
N GLU A 157 9.57 0.97 -13.59
CA GLU A 157 8.52 0.01 -13.97
C GLU A 157 9.14 -1.38 -14.15
N GLN A 158 8.60 -2.38 -13.44
CA GLN A 158 9.16 -3.75 -13.31
C GLN A 158 10.46 -3.86 -12.50
N GLY A 159 10.83 -2.82 -11.76
CA GLY A 159 11.90 -2.82 -10.78
C GLY A 159 11.63 -3.79 -9.61
N ALA A 160 12.63 -4.00 -8.76
CA ALA A 160 12.49 -4.94 -7.65
C ALA A 160 11.39 -4.52 -6.67
N ILE A 161 11.18 -3.21 -6.47
CA ILE A 161 10.15 -2.69 -5.58
C ILE A 161 8.76 -2.98 -6.16
N GLU A 162 8.55 -2.70 -7.45
CA GLU A 162 7.28 -2.95 -8.13
C GLU A 162 6.89 -4.44 -8.10
N ARG A 163 7.87 -5.35 -8.24
CA ARG A 163 7.61 -6.79 -8.11
C ARG A 163 7.14 -7.17 -6.71
N VAL A 164 7.73 -6.58 -5.67
CA VAL A 164 7.33 -6.85 -4.28
C VAL A 164 5.93 -6.30 -4.01
N VAL A 165 5.62 -5.10 -4.51
CA VAL A 165 4.28 -4.51 -4.42
C VAL A 165 3.25 -5.37 -5.15
N GLY A 166 3.55 -5.82 -6.38
CA GLY A 166 2.67 -6.71 -7.13
C GLY A 166 2.41 -8.06 -6.44
N VAL A 167 3.42 -8.63 -5.77
CA VAL A 167 3.23 -9.83 -4.94
C VAL A 167 2.35 -9.54 -3.73
N ALA A 168 2.51 -8.38 -3.08
CA ALA A 168 1.64 -7.97 -1.98
C ALA A 168 0.18 -7.83 -2.45
N ASP A 169 -0.07 -7.23 -3.62
CA ASP A 169 -1.39 -7.12 -4.21
C ASP A 169 -2.01 -8.49 -4.53
N GLN A 170 -1.20 -9.43 -5.04
CA GLN A 170 -1.65 -10.80 -5.25
C GLN A 170 -2.08 -11.47 -3.94
N VAL A 171 -1.29 -11.34 -2.86
CA VAL A 171 -1.64 -11.90 -1.55
C VAL A 171 -2.94 -11.30 -1.01
N VAL A 172 -3.14 -9.98 -1.16
CA VAL A 172 -4.39 -9.31 -0.77
C VAL A 172 -5.57 -9.82 -1.60
N SER A 173 -5.40 -9.97 -2.91
CA SER A 173 -6.42 -10.53 -3.80
C SER A 173 -6.80 -11.96 -3.42
N LEU A 174 -5.82 -12.84 -3.17
CA LEU A 174 -6.06 -14.20 -2.69
C LEU A 174 -6.79 -14.21 -1.34
N THR A 175 -6.44 -13.30 -0.44
CA THR A 175 -7.12 -13.17 0.86
C THR A 175 -8.59 -12.80 0.68
N ASN A 176 -8.88 -11.86 -0.22
CA ASN A 176 -10.25 -11.47 -0.54
C ASN A 176 -11.03 -12.60 -1.22
N VAL A 177 -10.40 -13.35 -2.13
CA VAL A 177 -10.98 -14.54 -2.73
C VAL A 177 -11.32 -15.56 -1.64
N MET A 178 -10.39 -15.89 -0.75
CA MET A 178 -10.64 -16.81 0.36
C MET A 178 -11.75 -16.33 1.30
N ALA A 179 -11.79 -15.04 1.62
CA ALA A 179 -12.88 -14.44 2.41
C ALA A 179 -14.24 -14.56 1.70
N SER A 180 -14.27 -14.47 0.37
CA SER A 180 -15.47 -14.67 -0.44
C SER A 180 -15.91 -16.15 -0.57
N LEU A 181 -14.97 -17.09 -0.43
CA LEU A 181 -15.27 -18.53 -0.45
C LEU A 181 -15.87 -19.02 0.87
N ALA A 182 -15.52 -18.43 2.01
CA ALA A 182 -16.04 -18.80 3.32
C ALA A 182 -17.59 -18.93 3.38
N PRO A 183 -18.39 -17.93 2.98
CA PRO A 183 -19.85 -18.04 3.04
C PRO A 183 -20.42 -19.07 2.05
N ASN A 184 -19.71 -19.35 0.95
CA ASN A 184 -20.13 -20.36 -0.01
C ASN A 184 -19.90 -21.78 0.53
N LEU A 185 -18.79 -22.00 1.24
CA LEU A 185 -18.53 -23.26 1.92
C LEU A 185 -19.56 -23.53 3.02
N ASP A 186 -19.95 -22.50 3.78
CA ASP A 186 -21.01 -22.62 4.81
C ASP A 186 -22.39 -22.94 4.22
N ARG A 187 -22.71 -22.37 3.05
CA ARG A 187 -23.97 -22.68 2.33
C ARG A 187 -23.95 -24.09 1.77
N PHE A 188 -22.82 -24.52 1.21
CA PHE A 188 -22.64 -25.87 0.71
C PHE A 188 -22.76 -26.89 1.84
N ASN A 189 -22.09 -26.68 2.97
CA ASN A 189 -22.12 -27.59 4.11
C ASN A 189 -23.54 -27.76 4.67
N ARG A 190 -24.29 -26.66 4.86
CA ARG A 190 -25.70 -26.72 5.27
C ARG A 190 -26.59 -27.47 4.28
N SER A 191 -26.30 -27.37 2.99
CA SER A 191 -27.05 -28.09 1.96
C SER A 191 -26.76 -29.60 2.02
N VAL A 192 -25.50 -29.97 2.28
CA VAL A 192 -25.10 -31.37 2.51
C VAL A 192 -25.78 -31.92 3.77
N ASP A 193 -25.78 -31.18 4.86
CA ASP A 193 -26.46 -31.58 6.11
C ASP A 193 -27.96 -31.83 5.88
N ALA A 194 -28.63 -30.93 5.15
CA ALA A 194 -30.04 -31.09 4.83
C ALA A 194 -30.32 -32.33 3.95
N LEU A 195 -29.44 -32.63 2.99
CA LEU A 195 -29.54 -33.85 2.17
C LEU A 195 -29.31 -35.11 3.02
N GLN A 196 -28.35 -35.08 3.96
CA GLN A 196 -28.11 -36.18 4.88
C GLN A 196 -29.31 -36.43 5.80
N GLU A 197 -29.98 -35.37 6.28
CA GLU A 197 -31.20 -35.53 7.07
C GLU A 197 -32.36 -36.12 6.25
N GLN A 198 -32.53 -35.68 4.99
CA GLN A 198 -33.54 -36.24 4.10
C GLN A 198 -33.29 -37.72 3.80
N THR A 199 -32.04 -38.11 3.55
CA THR A 199 -31.70 -39.52 3.33
C THR A 199 -31.89 -40.35 4.58
N ALA A 200 -31.57 -39.83 5.77
CA ALA A 200 -31.84 -40.49 7.05
C ALA A 200 -33.35 -40.73 7.25
N ARG A 201 -34.19 -39.73 6.99
CA ARG A 201 -35.65 -39.85 7.07
C ARG A 201 -36.22 -40.86 6.07
N LEU A 202 -35.71 -40.88 4.83
CA LEU A 202 -36.09 -41.89 3.83
C LEU A 202 -35.67 -43.30 4.28
N THR A 203 -34.50 -43.43 4.89
CA THR A 203 -34.01 -44.70 5.44
C THR A 203 -34.86 -45.18 6.61
N GLU A 204 -35.28 -44.28 7.50
CA GLU A 204 -36.18 -44.58 8.61
C GLU A 204 -37.59 -44.96 8.11
N LEU A 205 -38.12 -44.26 7.10
CA LEU A 205 -39.39 -44.60 6.47
C LEU A 205 -39.34 -45.98 5.79
N ALA A 206 -38.23 -46.30 5.12
CA ALA A 206 -38.00 -47.62 4.54
C ALA A 206 -37.89 -48.71 5.62
N ALA A 207 -37.28 -48.42 6.78
CA ALA A 207 -37.24 -49.33 7.92
C ALA A 207 -38.63 -49.51 8.58
N ARG A 208 -39.48 -48.47 8.57
CA ARG A 208 -40.86 -48.49 9.08
C ARG A 208 -41.81 -49.33 8.22
N PHE A 209 -41.56 -49.43 6.91
CA PHE A 209 -42.30 -50.29 5.97
C PHE A 209 -41.40 -51.38 5.39
N PRO A 210 -41.09 -52.44 6.17
CA PRO A 210 -40.30 -53.54 5.67
C PRO A 210 -41.02 -54.21 4.48
N PRO A 211 -40.32 -54.47 3.36
CA PRO A 211 -40.93 -55.10 2.20
C PRO A 211 -41.25 -56.56 2.55
N GLY A 212 -42.54 -56.90 2.69
CA GLY A 212 -42.89 -58.32 2.89
C GLY A 212 -44.25 -58.70 3.49
N ARG A 213 -45.31 -57.88 3.41
CA ARG A 213 -46.62 -58.29 3.98
C ARG A 213 -47.86 -58.17 3.10
N TRP A 214 -47.72 -57.92 1.80
CA TRP A 214 -48.86 -57.79 0.88
C TRP A 214 -49.05 -58.96 -0.11
N LEU A 215 -48.23 -60.02 -0.04
CA LEU A 215 -48.23 -61.13 -1.01
C LEU A 215 -48.57 -62.51 -0.40
N ARG A 216 -49.46 -62.59 0.59
CA ARG A 216 -50.13 -63.87 0.94
C ARG A 216 -51.64 -63.73 1.00
N ARG A 217 -52.26 -63.87 -0.17
CA ARG A 217 -53.63 -64.34 -0.30
C ARG A 217 -53.65 -65.33 -1.48
N SER A 218 -53.35 -66.60 -1.20
CA SER A 218 -53.71 -67.68 -2.12
C SER A 218 -55.17 -68.06 -1.86
N PRO A 219 -55.99 -68.27 -2.90
CA PRO A 219 -57.35 -68.79 -2.73
C PRO A 219 -57.29 -70.23 -2.21
N SER A 220 -58.27 -70.57 -1.38
CA SER A 220 -58.58 -71.91 -0.91
C SER A 220 -58.89 -72.85 -2.08
N GLU A 221 -58.16 -73.96 -2.18
CA GLU A 221 -58.51 -75.09 -3.03
C GLU A 221 -59.18 -76.16 -2.13
N PRO A 222 -60.42 -76.61 -2.43
CA PRO A 222 -61.10 -77.59 -1.60
C PRO A 222 -60.65 -79.01 -1.97
N GLN A 223 -60.42 -79.83 -0.94
CA GLN A 223 -60.33 -81.29 -1.06
C GLN A 223 -61.74 -81.86 -1.25
N VAL A 224 -61.93 -82.74 -2.23
CA VAL A 224 -62.38 -84.16 -2.14
C VAL A 224 -62.52 -84.70 -3.56
#